data_AF-U9UVR4-F1
#
_entry.id   AF-U9UVR4-F1
#
_cell.length_a   1.000
_cell.length_b   1.000
_cell.length_c   1.000
_cell.angle_alpha   90.00
_cell.angle_beta   90.00
_cell.angle_gamma   90.00
#
_symmetry.space_group_name_H-M   'P 1'
#
loop_
_entity.id
_entity.type
_entity.pdbx_description
1 polymer ?
#
loop_
_entity_poly.entity_id
_entity_poly.type
_entity_poly.pdbx_seq_one_letter_code
_entity_poly.pdbx_strand_id
1 'polypeptide(L)'
;MTYFSIVRGPITVSSCDLNIYIYMVAPEVKFSNWTSGNADIDNLIQKCQMETLVPTIIIEWIPYNRIENIKFLTKGGYSEIYTAVWIDGGYDEWDSKKQQLKRFGRENVILKTLGNVESENQRWFEEAKSHFTISNKWSSTVRCYGLTQNISDGNYMLVIRKWIWI
;
A
#
# COMPACT_ATOMS: atom_id res chain seq x y z
N MET A 1 22.00 12.89 -29.90
CA MET A 1 20.72 13.57 -29.62
C MET A 1 19.69 13.00 -30.57
N THR A 2 18.77 12.17 -30.09
CA THR A 2 17.71 11.61 -30.94
C THR A 2 16.37 12.00 -30.33
N TYR A 3 15.67 12.88 -31.04
CA TYR A 3 14.30 13.29 -30.72
C TYR A 3 13.34 12.18 -31.16
N PHE A 4 12.37 11.84 -30.31
CA PHE A 4 11.18 11.10 -30.73
C PHE A 4 9.95 12.01 -30.62
N SER A 5 9.32 12.27 -31.75
CA SER A 5 8.12 13.07 -31.90
C SER A 5 6.88 12.26 -31.50
N ILE A 6 6.01 12.82 -30.66
CA ILE A 6 4.73 12.19 -30.27
C ILE A 6 3.64 12.67 -31.22
N VAL A 7 3.02 11.73 -31.95
CA VAL A 7 1.85 12.01 -32.81
C VAL A 7 0.58 11.85 -31.98
N ARG A 8 -0.27 12.88 -31.90
CA ARG A 8 -1.57 12.85 -31.21
C ARG A 8 -2.69 12.50 -32.17
N GLY A 9 -3.34 11.35 -31.97
CA GLY A 9 -4.62 10.98 -32.57
C GLY A 9 -5.51 10.26 -31.54
N PRO A 10 -6.85 10.29 -31.68
CA PRO A 10 -7.75 9.71 -30.70
C PRO A 10 -7.78 8.18 -30.86
N ILE A 11 -7.29 7.45 -29.87
CA ILE A 11 -7.31 5.99 -29.85
C ILE A 11 -8.52 5.55 -29.03
N THR A 12 -9.41 4.77 -29.63
CA THR A 12 -10.47 4.02 -28.94
C THR A 12 -9.83 2.82 -28.24
N VAL A 13 -9.93 2.74 -26.93
CA VAL A 13 -9.21 1.75 -26.11
C VAL A 13 -10.21 0.68 -25.62
N SER A 14 -9.91 -0.60 -25.89
CA SER A 14 -10.73 -1.75 -25.48
C SER A 14 -10.45 -2.14 -24.03
N SER A 15 -11.36 -2.89 -23.38
CA SER A 15 -11.25 -3.26 -21.96
C SER A 15 -9.98 -4.06 -21.60
N CYS A 16 -9.28 -4.65 -22.58
CA CYS A 16 -8.03 -5.37 -22.36
C CYS A 16 -6.78 -4.46 -22.29
N ASP A 17 -6.90 -3.21 -22.73
CA ASP A 17 -5.79 -2.25 -22.83
C ASP A 17 -5.58 -1.42 -21.55
N LEU A 18 -6.47 -1.54 -20.55
CA LEU A 18 -6.36 -0.85 -19.26
C LEU A 18 -5.08 -1.23 -18.48
N ASN A 19 -4.60 -2.47 -18.64
CA ASN A 19 -3.41 -3.00 -17.95
C ASN A 19 -2.09 -2.43 -18.51
N ILE A 20 -2.09 -1.96 -19.76
CA ILE A 20 -0.93 -1.27 -20.38
C ILE A 20 -1.01 0.24 -20.10
N TYR A 21 -2.22 0.77 -19.89
CA TYR A 21 -2.45 2.21 -19.76
C TYR A 21 -1.84 2.84 -18.50
N ILE A 22 -1.71 2.11 -17.39
CA ILE A 22 -1.04 2.65 -16.19
C ILE A 22 0.43 2.96 -16.48
N TYR A 23 1.16 2.07 -17.16
CA TYR A 23 2.55 2.33 -17.53
C TYR A 23 2.72 3.45 -18.57
N MET A 24 1.75 3.65 -19.45
CA MET A 24 1.79 4.75 -20.43
C MET A 24 1.38 6.12 -19.84
N VAL A 25 0.70 6.16 -18.70
CA VAL A 25 0.19 7.41 -18.08
C VAL A 25 0.95 7.80 -16.80
N ALA A 26 1.73 6.90 -16.17
CA ALA A 26 2.24 7.09 -14.82
C ALA A 26 3.76 7.41 -14.62
N PRO A 27 4.46 8.22 -15.43
CA PRO A 27 5.66 8.88 -14.91
C PRO A 27 5.32 9.91 -13.80
N GLU A 28 4.06 10.35 -13.72
CA GLU A 28 3.59 11.41 -12.81
C GLU A 28 2.32 11.03 -12.02
N VAL A 29 2.14 9.75 -11.64
CA VAL A 29 1.19 9.46 -10.57
C VAL A 29 1.71 10.16 -9.32
N LYS A 30 1.11 11.29 -8.98
CA LYS A 30 1.31 11.95 -7.69
C LYS A 30 0.68 11.04 -6.64
N PHE A 31 1.45 10.06 -6.19
CA PHE A 31 1.15 9.38 -4.94
C PHE A 31 0.99 10.45 -3.87
N SER A 32 0.06 10.23 -2.94
CA SER A 32 -0.19 11.15 -1.83
C SER A 32 1.13 11.62 -1.22
N ASN A 33 1.23 12.91 -0.86
CA ASN A 33 2.40 13.52 -0.23
C ASN A 33 2.61 12.98 1.21
N TRP A 34 2.76 11.68 1.38
CA TRP A 34 3.07 11.04 2.63
C TRP A 34 4.59 10.81 2.73
N THR A 35 5.09 10.85 3.94
CA THR A 35 6.39 10.31 4.33
C THR A 35 6.20 9.62 5.67
N SER A 36 6.88 8.50 5.87
CA SER A 36 6.93 7.84 7.18
C SER A 36 7.88 8.54 8.15
N GLY A 37 8.73 9.45 7.66
CA GLY A 37 9.87 9.98 8.39
C GLY A 37 11.06 8.99 8.46
N ASN A 38 10.93 7.79 7.88
CA ASN A 38 11.98 6.79 7.77
C ASN A 38 12.33 6.54 6.30
N ALA A 39 13.56 6.89 5.92
CA ALA A 39 14.01 6.81 4.53
C ALA A 39 14.00 5.37 3.97
N ASP A 40 14.27 4.35 4.79
CA ASP A 40 14.28 2.96 4.34
C ASP A 40 12.87 2.45 4.03
N ILE A 41 11.89 2.85 4.84
CA ILE A 41 10.47 2.54 4.61
C ILE A 41 9.97 3.28 3.37
N ASP A 42 10.27 4.58 3.26
CA ASP A 42 9.85 5.40 2.13
C ASP A 42 10.41 4.84 0.81
N ASN A 43 11.69 4.47 0.79
CA ASN A 43 12.33 3.84 -0.37
C ASN A 43 11.72 2.48 -0.71
N LEU A 44 11.43 1.64 0.30
CA LEU A 44 10.79 0.33 0.09
C LEU A 44 9.42 0.48 -0.56
N ILE A 45 8.57 1.36 -0.01
CA ILE A 45 7.22 1.57 -0.51
C ILE A 45 7.27 2.14 -1.94
N GLN A 46 8.12 3.14 -2.20
CA GLN A 46 8.29 3.70 -3.55
C GLN A 46 8.69 2.62 -4.57
N LYS A 47 9.65 1.75 -4.22
CA LYS A 47 10.04 0.63 -5.08
C LYS A 47 8.85 -0.29 -5.38
N CYS A 48 8.07 -0.66 -4.36
CA CYS A 48 6.87 -1.48 -4.55
C CYS A 48 5.82 -0.80 -5.43
N GLN A 49 5.66 0.53 -5.33
CA GLN A 49 4.74 1.30 -6.17
C GLN A 49 5.17 1.33 -7.63
N MET A 50 6.48 1.44 -7.91
CA MET A 50 7.02 1.40 -9.30
C MET A 50 6.81 0.04 -9.98
N GLU A 51 6.78 -1.04 -9.19
CA GLU A 51 6.54 -2.41 -9.67
C GLU A 51 5.04 -2.76 -9.74
N THR A 52 4.16 -1.90 -9.26
CA THR A 52 2.71 -2.17 -9.17
C THR A 52 1.98 -1.86 -10.48
N LEU A 53 1.20 -2.84 -10.96
CA LEU A 53 0.46 -2.77 -12.23
C LEU A 53 -0.96 -2.25 -12.11
N VAL A 54 -1.61 -2.45 -10.95
CA VAL A 54 -3.04 -2.21 -10.78
C VAL A 54 -3.29 -1.38 -9.52
N PRO A 55 -4.25 -0.44 -9.51
CA PRO A 55 -4.51 0.42 -8.37
C PRO A 55 -4.78 -0.36 -7.09
N THR A 56 -5.49 -1.49 -7.23
CA THR A 56 -5.88 -2.35 -6.11
C THR A 56 -4.73 -3.07 -5.41
N ILE A 57 -3.48 -3.00 -5.87
CA ILE A 57 -2.36 -3.61 -5.12
C ILE A 57 -1.32 -2.59 -4.67
N ILE A 58 -1.60 -1.29 -4.86
CA ILE A 58 -0.71 -0.23 -4.42
C ILE A 58 -0.53 -0.29 -2.91
N ILE A 59 0.72 -0.45 -2.50
CA ILE A 59 1.17 -0.36 -1.11
C ILE A 59 1.47 1.10 -0.80
N GLU A 60 1.09 1.57 0.38
CA GLU A 60 1.40 2.93 0.82
C GLU A 60 1.70 3.05 2.32
N TRP A 61 2.23 4.20 2.71
CA TRP A 61 2.24 4.59 4.11
C TRP A 61 0.87 5.11 4.51
N ILE A 62 0.34 4.59 5.61
CA ILE A 62 -0.98 4.94 6.12
C ILE A 62 -0.76 5.73 7.42
N PRO A 63 -1.03 7.04 7.43
CA PRO A 63 -0.94 7.82 8.65
C PRO A 63 -1.84 7.23 9.74
N TYR A 64 -1.30 7.05 10.95
CA TYR A 64 -1.98 6.34 12.03
C TYR A 64 -3.32 6.98 12.41
N ASN A 65 -3.44 8.31 12.27
CA ASN A 65 -4.68 9.05 12.50
C ASN A 65 -5.80 8.78 11.47
N ARG A 66 -5.53 8.03 10.39
CA ARG A 66 -6.54 7.54 9.44
C ARG A 66 -7.09 6.16 9.84
N ILE A 67 -6.63 5.62 10.97
CA ILE A 67 -7.04 4.31 11.49
C ILE A 67 -7.84 4.52 12.78
N GLU A 68 -9.08 4.04 12.77
CA GLU A 68 -10.05 4.20 13.86
C GLU A 68 -10.44 2.84 14.45
N ASN A 69 -11.09 2.87 15.61
CA ASN A 69 -11.67 1.69 16.26
C ASN A 69 -10.68 0.52 16.45
N ILE A 70 -9.43 0.85 16.80
CA ILE A 70 -8.37 -0.14 17.04
C ILE A 70 -8.73 -0.96 18.28
N LYS A 71 -8.88 -2.27 18.11
CA LYS A 71 -9.22 -3.22 19.18
C LYS A 71 -8.26 -4.40 19.14
N PHE A 72 -7.65 -4.72 20.27
CA PHE A 72 -6.84 -5.92 20.43
C PHE A 72 -7.66 -7.17 20.10
N LEU A 73 -7.09 -8.07 19.29
CA LEU A 73 -7.70 -9.34 18.90
C LEU A 73 -6.99 -10.50 19.59
N THR A 74 -5.67 -10.60 19.42
CA THR A 74 -4.87 -11.69 19.98
C THR A 74 -3.38 -11.36 19.94
N LYS A 75 -2.59 -12.14 20.67
CA LYS A 75 -1.13 -12.11 20.66
C LYS A 75 -0.60 -13.49 20.36
N GLY A 76 0.36 -13.59 19.44
CA GLY A 76 1.00 -14.85 19.06
C GLY A 76 2.44 -14.62 18.64
N GLY A 77 3.36 -15.47 19.10
CA GLY A 77 4.79 -15.29 18.86
C GLY A 77 5.26 -13.90 19.33
N TYR A 78 5.82 -13.13 18.40
CA TYR A 78 6.32 -11.77 18.64
C TYR A 78 5.39 -10.66 18.15
N SER A 79 4.18 -11.01 17.69
CA SER A 79 3.24 -10.05 17.12
C SER A 79 1.94 -9.98 17.92
N GLU A 80 1.40 -8.78 17.95
CA GLU A 80 0.07 -8.48 18.43
C GLU A 80 -0.81 -8.13 17.23
N ILE A 81 -2.03 -8.65 17.26
CA ILE A 81 -3.00 -8.51 16.19
C ILE A 81 -4.15 -7.66 16.72
N TYR A 82 -4.53 -6.67 15.93
CA TYR A 82 -5.63 -5.76 16.21
C TYR A 82 -6.60 -5.76 15.04
N THR A 83 -7.88 -5.55 15.32
CA THR A 83 -8.87 -5.15 14.32
C THR A 83 -8.98 -3.63 14.31
N ALA A 84 -9.18 -3.03 13.15
CA ALA A 84 -9.36 -1.59 13.03
C ALA A 84 -10.16 -1.23 11.78
N VAL A 85 -10.45 0.06 11.63
CA VAL A 85 -11.11 0.62 10.46
C VAL A 85 -10.19 1.67 9.82
N TRP A 86 -9.80 1.46 8.57
CA TRP A 86 -9.08 2.46 7.79
C TRP A 86 -10.09 3.34 7.04
N ILE A 87 -10.11 4.64 7.31
CA ILE A 87 -11.19 5.52 6.83
C ILE A 87 -11.10 5.87 5.34
N ASP A 88 -9.88 5.87 4.78
CA ASP A 88 -9.67 6.13 3.35
C ASP A 88 -9.86 4.88 2.51
N GLY A 89 -9.48 3.71 3.05
CA GLY A 89 -9.40 2.47 2.32
C GLY A 89 -8.34 2.46 1.23
N GLY A 90 -8.14 1.27 0.66
CA GLY A 90 -7.21 1.08 -0.44
C GLY A 90 -7.66 1.80 -1.71
N TYR A 91 -6.73 1.92 -2.67
CA TYR A 91 -7.08 2.32 -4.01
C TYR A 91 -7.90 1.23 -4.72
N ASP A 92 -8.82 1.69 -5.57
CA ASP A 92 -9.77 0.84 -6.30
C ASP A 92 -9.52 0.94 -7.82
N GLU A 93 -9.58 2.16 -8.36
CA GLU A 93 -9.45 2.40 -9.80
C GLU A 93 -8.74 3.72 -10.10
N TRP A 94 -8.28 3.88 -11.35
CA TRP A 94 -7.77 5.14 -11.87
C TRP A 94 -8.89 5.92 -12.57
N ASP A 95 -9.16 7.14 -12.11
CA ASP A 95 -10.08 8.06 -12.79
C ASP A 95 -9.31 8.84 -13.86
N SER A 96 -9.46 8.42 -15.13
CA SER A 96 -8.77 9.05 -16.26
C SER A 96 -9.19 10.48 -16.54
N LYS A 97 -10.40 10.89 -16.12
CA LYS A 97 -10.90 12.26 -16.32
C LYS A 97 -10.31 13.22 -15.30
N LYS A 98 -10.18 12.76 -14.05
CA LYS A 98 -9.61 13.54 -12.95
C LYS A 98 -8.10 13.36 -12.80
N GLN A 99 -7.52 12.40 -13.52
CA GLN A 99 -6.11 12.00 -13.43
C GLN A 99 -5.69 11.71 -11.99
N GLN A 100 -6.50 10.92 -11.26
CA GLN A 100 -6.23 10.58 -9.88
C GLN A 100 -6.68 9.15 -9.55
N LEU A 101 -6.06 8.56 -8.54
CA LEU A 101 -6.51 7.29 -7.99
C LEU A 101 -7.76 7.51 -7.11
N LYS A 102 -8.77 6.67 -7.33
CA LYS A 102 -9.98 6.62 -6.51
C LYS A 102 -9.78 5.59 -5.41
N ARG A 103 -10.24 5.94 -4.21
CA ARG A 103 -10.20 5.05 -3.05
C ARG A 103 -11.53 4.35 -2.85
N PHE A 104 -11.47 3.14 -2.29
CA PHE A 104 -12.64 2.36 -1.94
C PHE A 104 -13.46 3.01 -0.82
N GLY A 105 -12.82 3.78 0.06
CA GLY A 105 -13.43 4.36 1.26
C GLY A 105 -13.30 3.42 2.46
N ARG A 106 -14.08 3.69 3.51
CA ARG A 106 -13.97 3.05 4.81
C ARG A 106 -13.88 1.51 4.73
N GLU A 107 -12.79 0.95 5.24
CA GLU A 107 -12.48 -0.49 5.11
C GLU A 107 -12.07 -1.11 6.46
N ASN A 108 -12.55 -2.32 6.73
CA ASN A 108 -12.13 -3.09 7.90
C ASN A 108 -10.77 -3.74 7.65
N VAL A 109 -9.82 -3.51 8.55
CA VAL A 109 -8.44 -3.97 8.42
C VAL A 109 -7.98 -4.72 9.67
N ILE A 110 -6.92 -5.51 9.49
CA ILE A 110 -6.12 -6.09 10.56
C ILE A 110 -4.83 -5.29 10.66
N LEU A 111 -4.45 -4.91 11.87
CA LEU A 111 -3.12 -4.39 12.16
C LEU A 111 -2.30 -5.50 12.81
N LYS A 112 -1.14 -5.80 12.24
CA LYS A 112 -0.17 -6.74 12.82
C LYS A 112 1.07 -5.98 13.21
N THR A 113 1.45 -6.00 14.49
CA THR A 113 2.72 -5.38 14.92
C THR A 113 3.90 -6.14 14.32
N LEU A 114 4.83 -5.37 13.76
CA LEU A 114 6.17 -5.82 13.43
C LEU A 114 7.03 -5.48 14.66
N GLY A 115 7.75 -6.45 15.23
CA GLY A 115 8.39 -6.33 16.55
C GLY A 115 9.23 -5.07 16.78
N ASN A 116 9.62 -4.83 18.05
CA ASN A 116 10.18 -3.56 18.52
C ASN A 116 11.27 -2.97 17.60
N VAL A 117 11.11 -1.69 17.24
CA VAL A 117 12.04 -0.88 16.44
C VAL A 117 13.41 -0.76 17.11
N GLU A 118 13.46 -0.84 18.44
CA GLU A 118 14.71 -0.84 19.23
C GLU A 118 15.53 -2.13 19.09
N SER A 119 15.01 -3.17 18.41
CA SER A 119 15.79 -4.37 18.15
C SER A 119 16.86 -4.11 17.08
N GLU A 120 18.13 -4.25 17.46
CA GLU A 120 19.33 -4.03 16.63
C GLU A 120 19.36 -4.85 15.31
N ASN A 121 18.46 -5.81 15.14
CA ASN A 121 18.48 -6.78 14.05
C ASN A 121 17.59 -6.43 12.84
N GLN A 122 16.92 -5.28 12.81
CA GLN A 122 16.04 -4.84 11.69
C GLN A 122 15.04 -5.92 11.21
N ARG A 123 14.70 -6.92 12.04
CA ARG A 123 13.89 -8.08 11.62
C ARG A 123 12.50 -7.66 11.16
N TRP A 124 11.97 -6.58 11.75
CA TRP A 124 10.72 -5.94 11.36
C TRP A 124 10.74 -5.50 9.89
N PHE A 125 11.88 -5.01 9.39
CA PHE A 125 12.01 -4.50 8.03
C PHE A 125 12.06 -5.63 7.01
N GLU A 126 12.77 -6.72 7.32
CA GLU A 126 12.77 -7.93 6.49
C GLU A 126 11.38 -8.60 6.47
N GLU A 127 10.66 -8.57 7.58
CA GLU A 127 9.27 -9.03 7.63
C GLU A 127 8.35 -8.16 6.76
N ALA A 128 8.48 -6.82 6.81
CA ALA A 128 7.74 -5.91 5.95
C ALA A 128 8.03 -6.17 4.47
N LYS A 129 9.31 -6.27 4.08
CA LYS A 129 9.74 -6.61 2.71
C LYS A 129 9.16 -7.93 2.22
N SER A 130 9.20 -8.96 3.07
CA SER A 130 8.67 -10.27 2.75
C SER A 130 7.16 -10.20 2.46
N HIS A 131 6.40 -9.54 3.34
CA HIS A 131 4.97 -9.33 3.15
C HIS A 131 4.65 -8.55 1.88
N PHE A 132 5.39 -7.49 1.58
CA PHE A 132 5.21 -6.68 0.37
C PHE A 132 5.51 -7.47 -0.91
N THR A 133 6.56 -8.29 -0.88
CA THR A 133 6.94 -9.15 -2.02
C THR A 133 5.86 -10.19 -2.29
N ILE A 134 5.31 -10.80 -1.24
CA ILE A 134 4.25 -11.81 -1.33
C ILE A 134 2.94 -11.18 -1.82
N SER A 135 2.54 -10.03 -1.27
CA SER A 135 1.30 -9.34 -1.68
C SER A 135 1.35 -8.84 -3.12
N ASN A 136 2.51 -8.37 -3.59
CA ASN A 136 2.67 -7.89 -4.96
C ASN A 136 2.69 -9.03 -5.98
N LYS A 137 3.18 -10.22 -5.62
CA LYS A 137 3.31 -11.36 -6.56
C LYS A 137 2.07 -12.23 -6.63
N TRP A 138 1.32 -12.37 -5.54
CA TRP A 138 0.22 -13.33 -5.45
C TRP A 138 -1.06 -12.68 -4.90
N SER A 139 -1.95 -12.27 -5.80
CA SER A 139 -3.24 -11.63 -5.48
C SER A 139 -4.22 -12.52 -4.69
N SER A 140 -3.96 -13.82 -4.60
CA SER A 140 -4.70 -14.78 -3.77
C SER A 140 -4.23 -14.83 -2.31
N THR A 141 -3.14 -14.15 -1.95
CA THR A 141 -2.63 -14.08 -0.58
C THR A 141 -3.29 -12.94 0.20
N VAL A 142 -3.11 -12.93 1.53
CA VAL A 142 -3.60 -11.88 2.41
C VAL A 142 -3.09 -10.51 1.94
N ARG A 143 -4.00 -9.68 1.39
CA ARG A 143 -3.69 -8.37 0.82
C ARG A 143 -3.10 -7.44 1.87
N CYS A 144 -1.89 -6.97 1.62
CA CYS A 144 -1.21 -5.93 2.40
C CYS A 144 -1.51 -4.56 1.78
N TYR A 145 -2.02 -3.62 2.56
CA TYR A 145 -2.21 -2.23 2.15
C TYR A 145 -0.97 -1.37 2.41
N GLY A 146 -0.15 -1.78 3.37
CA GLY A 146 1.14 -1.17 3.65
C GLY A 146 1.43 -1.07 5.13
N LEU A 147 2.02 0.05 5.53
CA LEU A 147 2.56 0.25 6.88
C LEU A 147 1.95 1.47 7.56
N THR A 148 1.87 1.39 8.88
CA THR A 148 1.61 2.51 9.77
C THR A 148 2.56 2.44 10.96
N GLN A 149 2.63 3.51 11.74
CA GLN A 149 3.39 3.54 12.99
C GLN A 149 2.48 3.97 14.12
N ASN A 150 2.44 3.14 15.17
CA ASN A 150 1.74 3.49 16.39
C ASN A 150 2.49 4.65 17.09
N ILE A 151 1.77 5.75 17.32
CA ILE A 151 2.32 6.96 17.91
C ILE A 151 2.71 6.75 19.38
N SER A 152 2.06 5.82 20.09
CA SER A 152 2.27 5.64 21.54
C SER A 152 3.58 4.94 21.88
N ASP A 153 4.01 3.98 21.06
CA ASP A 153 5.17 3.12 21.33
C ASP A 153 6.21 3.14 20.19
N GLY A 154 5.93 3.84 19.09
CA GLY A 154 6.82 3.93 17.93
C GLY A 154 6.86 2.66 17.06
N ASN A 155 6.09 1.62 17.38
CA ASN A 155 6.12 0.35 16.67
C ASN A 155 5.46 0.45 15.30
N TYR A 156 6.10 -0.14 14.29
CA TYR A 156 5.51 -0.27 12.96
C TYR A 156 4.48 -1.42 12.94
N MET A 157 3.42 -1.23 12.17
CA MET A 157 2.36 -2.22 12.00
C MET A 157 2.05 -2.39 10.52
N LEU A 158 1.85 -3.63 10.09
CA LEU A 158 1.28 -3.93 8.79
C LEU A 158 -0.23 -3.67 8.82
N VAL A 159 -0.73 -2.98 7.80
CA VAL A 159 -2.16 -2.82 7.55
C VAL A 159 -2.58 -3.83 6.50
N ILE A 160 -3.47 -4.73 6.88
CA ILE A 160 -3.79 -5.93 6.11
C ILE A 160 -5.30 -6.03 5.94
N ARG A 161 -5.76 -6.50 4.78
CA ARG A 161 -7.19 -6.75 4.54
C ARG A 161 -7.74 -7.76 5.56
N LYS A 162 -8.82 -7.38 6.24
CA LYS A 162 -9.57 -8.30 7.10
C LYS A 162 -10.32 -9.31 6.23
N TRP A 163 -10.03 -10.60 6.41
CA TRP A 163 -10.87 -11.66 5.86
C TRP A 163 -12.05 -11.90 6.80
N ILE A 164 -13.23 -12.13 6.23
CA ILE A 164 -14.52 -12.21 6.93
C ILE A 164 -14.67 -13.43 7.86
N TRP A 165 -13.67 -14.31 7.94
CA TRP A 165 -13.73 -15.54 8.76
C TRP A 165 -13.05 -15.42 10.14
N ILE A 166 -12.81 -14.20 10.64
CA ILE A 166 -12.34 -13.93 12.02
C ILE A 166 -13.22 -12.90 12.71
#